data_AF-A0A521U4S9-F1
#
_entry.id   AF-A0A521U4S9-F1
#
_cell.length_a   1.000
_cell.length_b   1.000
_cell.length_c   1.000
_cell.angle_alpha   90.00
_cell.angle_beta   90.00
_cell.angle_gamma   90.00
#
_symmetry.space_group_name_H-M   'P 1'
#
loop_
_entity.id
_entity.type
_entity.pdbx_description
1 polymer ?
#
loop_
_entity_poly.entity_id
_entity_poly.type
_entity_poly.pdbx_seq_one_letter_code
_entity_poly.pdbx_strand_id
1 'polypeptide(L)'
;FENAIMCYDPSIEPGGILFYSGDKINLEADFVMASLRATNLYQLDFADGLNSQKTILSGAGRIRDVVQSTDGSLYVITSNTDGKGFPDSMDDKLLRILK
;
A
#
# COMPACT_ATOMS: atom_id res chain seq x y z
N PHE A 1 13.67 17.13 -15.01
CA PHE A 1 13.38 16.40 -13.76
C PHE A 1 12.80 17.42 -12.78
N GLU A 2 11.78 17.02 -12.04
CA GLU A 2 11.15 17.83 -10.99
C GLU A 2 11.78 17.51 -9.63
N ASN A 3 11.68 18.44 -8.67
CA ASN A 3 12.08 18.15 -7.29
C ASN A 3 11.14 17.11 -6.67
N ALA A 4 11.66 16.30 -5.75
CA ALA A 4 10.85 15.35 -5.01
C ALA A 4 9.84 16.09 -4.12
N ILE A 5 8.58 15.65 -4.15
CA ILE A 5 7.52 16.12 -3.25
C ILE A 5 7.77 15.62 -1.81
N MET A 6 8.30 14.40 -1.69
CA MET A 6 8.62 13.77 -0.40
C MET A 6 9.84 12.85 -0.55
N CYS A 7 10.72 12.89 0.44
CA CYS A 7 11.82 11.95 0.60
C CYS A 7 11.62 11.14 1.88
N TYR A 8 11.63 9.81 1.77
CA TYR A 8 11.58 8.92 2.93
C TYR A 8 12.99 8.57 3.39
N ASP A 9 13.40 9.17 4.51
CA ASP A 9 14.63 8.80 5.21
C ASP A 9 14.32 8.64 6.72
N PRO A 10 14.31 7.41 7.26
CA PRO A 10 14.69 6.15 6.60
C PRO A 10 13.68 5.69 5.53
N SER A 11 14.17 4.94 4.52
CA SER A 11 13.32 4.39 3.46
C SER A 11 12.17 3.54 4.00
N ILE A 12 10.98 3.71 3.41
CA ILE A 12 9.79 2.90 3.65
C ILE A 12 9.72 1.63 2.77
N GLU A 13 10.66 1.46 1.84
CA GLU A 13 10.66 0.42 0.79
C GLU A 13 9.30 0.34 0.07
N PRO A 14 8.94 1.33 -0.79
CA PRO A 14 7.67 1.32 -1.50
C PRO A 14 7.57 0.10 -2.42
N GLY A 15 6.38 -0.48 -2.46
CA GLY A 15 6.02 -1.62 -3.32
C GLY A 15 5.19 -1.16 -4.52
N GLY A 16 4.23 -1.99 -4.91
CA GLY A 16 3.28 -1.67 -5.97
C GLY A 16 2.40 -0.46 -5.67
N ILE A 17 1.96 0.20 -6.73
CA ILE A 17 1.14 1.41 -6.72
C ILE A 17 -0.08 1.17 -7.60
N LEU A 18 -1.22 1.70 -7.18
CA LEU A 18 -2.50 1.62 -7.87
C LEU A 18 -3.19 2.99 -7.82
N PHE A 19 -3.76 3.43 -8.93
CA PHE A 19 -4.80 4.47 -8.92
C PHE A 19 -6.15 3.76 -8.89
N TYR A 20 -6.81 3.79 -7.74
CA TYR A 20 -8.09 3.15 -7.53
C TYR A 20 -9.18 3.93 -8.26
N SER A 21 -10.00 3.23 -9.05
CA SER A 21 -11.07 3.85 -9.84
C SER A 21 -12.46 3.28 -9.52
N GLY A 22 -12.56 2.49 -8.44
CA GLY A 22 -13.81 1.88 -8.01
C GLY A 22 -14.55 2.73 -6.97
N ASP A 23 -15.70 2.25 -6.56
CA ASP A 23 -16.59 2.89 -5.57
C ASP A 23 -16.83 2.02 -4.32
N LYS A 24 -16.31 0.79 -4.32
CA LYS A 24 -16.52 -0.21 -3.28
C LYS A 24 -15.76 0.04 -1.97
N ILE A 25 -14.53 0.55 -2.08
CA ILE A 25 -13.70 0.99 -0.95
C ILE A 25 -13.79 2.51 -0.86
N ASN A 26 -14.11 3.04 0.33
CA ASN A 26 -14.23 4.48 0.54
C ASN A 26 -12.84 5.07 0.85
N LEU A 27 -12.08 5.37 -0.21
CA LEU A 27 -10.81 6.08 -0.10
C LEU A 27 -11.02 7.59 -0.19
N GLU A 28 -10.19 8.34 0.52
CA GLU A 28 -10.21 9.82 0.40
C GLU A 28 -9.34 10.30 -0.76
N ALA A 29 -8.44 9.44 -1.25
CA ALA A 29 -7.59 9.70 -2.40
C ALA A 29 -7.34 8.38 -3.16
N ASP A 30 -7.28 8.48 -4.49
CA ASP A 30 -7.23 7.31 -5.37
C ASP A 30 -5.85 6.66 -5.44
N PHE A 31 -4.79 7.38 -5.08
CA PHE A 31 -3.43 6.86 -5.15
C PHE A 31 -3.15 5.95 -3.95
N VAL A 32 -2.97 4.66 -4.20
CA VAL A 32 -2.68 3.65 -3.19
C VAL A 32 -1.25 3.13 -3.39
N MET A 33 -0.49 3.01 -2.31
CA MET A 33 0.91 2.55 -2.34
C MET A 33 1.17 1.51 -1.25
N ALA A 34 1.67 0.36 -1.67
CA ALA A 34 2.21 -0.67 -0.78
C ALA A 34 3.54 -0.23 -0.18
N SER A 35 3.87 -0.70 1.02
CA SER A 35 5.19 -0.52 1.62
C SER A 35 5.66 -1.76 2.37
N LEU A 36 6.91 -2.10 2.13
CA LEU A 36 7.53 -3.31 2.68
C LEU A 36 8.09 -3.02 4.06
N ARG A 37 8.97 -2.03 4.20
CA ARG A 37 9.64 -1.73 5.47
C ARG A 37 8.73 -0.98 6.44
N ALA A 38 7.87 -0.10 5.94
CA ALA A 38 6.88 0.58 6.78
C ALA A 38 5.65 -0.28 7.09
N THR A 39 5.50 -1.45 6.48
CA THR A 39 4.46 -2.46 6.76
C THR A 39 3.02 -1.97 6.62
N ASN A 40 2.81 -0.99 5.73
CA ASN A 40 1.54 -0.30 5.54
C ASN A 40 1.12 -0.28 4.06
N LEU A 41 -0.19 -0.25 3.82
CA LEU A 41 -0.80 0.21 2.57
C LEU A 41 -1.26 1.65 2.80
N TYR A 42 -0.79 2.58 1.99
CA TYR A 42 -1.11 4.00 2.11
C TYR A 42 -2.09 4.45 1.03
N GLN A 43 -2.98 5.39 1.34
CA GLN A 43 -3.54 6.32 0.36
C GLN A 43 -2.76 7.64 0.42
N LEU A 44 -2.50 8.25 -0.73
CA LEU A 44 -1.78 9.51 -0.86
C LEU A 44 -2.60 10.53 -1.67
N ASP A 45 -2.69 11.75 -1.16
CA ASP A 45 -3.33 12.87 -1.84
C ASP A 45 -2.28 13.87 -2.31
N PHE A 46 -2.23 14.11 -3.62
CA PHE A 46 -1.27 15.01 -4.26
C PHE A 46 -1.86 16.36 -4.72
N ALA A 47 -3.08 16.72 -4.30
CA ALA A 47 -3.78 17.93 -4.77
C ALA A 47 -2.94 19.21 -4.65
N ASP A 48 -2.10 19.33 -3.60
CA ASP A 48 -1.15 20.42 -3.38
C ASP A 48 0.23 19.88 -2.97
N GLY A 49 0.88 19.13 -3.86
CA GLY A 49 2.13 18.44 -3.56
C GLY A 49 1.85 17.11 -2.89
N LEU A 50 1.90 17.04 -1.56
CA LEU A 50 1.42 15.87 -0.79
C LEU A 50 0.60 16.38 0.39
N ASN A 51 -0.69 16.57 0.17
CA ASN A 51 -1.61 17.09 1.16
C ASN A 51 -1.86 16.07 2.28
N SER A 52 -1.92 14.77 1.97
CA SER A 52 -2.07 13.74 3.00
C SER A 52 -1.47 12.38 2.62
N GLN A 53 -1.08 11.61 3.65
CA GLN A 53 -0.72 10.19 3.57
C GLN A 53 -1.40 9.46 4.73
N LYS A 54 -2.34 8.55 4.43
CA LYS A 54 -3.11 7.80 5.43
C LYS A 54 -2.94 6.30 5.24
N THR A 55 -2.92 5.55 6.33
CA THR A 55 -2.83 4.08 6.29
C THR A 55 -4.21 3.47 6.06
N ILE A 56 -4.36 2.68 4.99
CA ILE A 56 -5.56 1.88 4.68
C ILE A 56 -5.46 0.50 5.36
N LEU A 57 -4.28 -0.10 5.37
CA LEU A 57 -4.02 -1.43 5.96
C LEU A 57 -2.68 -1.44 6.69
N SER A 58 -2.66 -2.05 7.87
CA SER A 58 -1.45 -2.35 8.64
C SER A 58 -1.60 -3.70 9.36
N GLY A 59 -0.52 -4.20 9.97
CA GLY A 59 -0.54 -5.43 10.76
C GLY A 59 -0.42 -6.73 9.94
N ALA A 60 -0.40 -6.65 8.60
CA ALA A 60 -0.12 -7.79 7.71
C ALA A 60 1.39 -8.02 7.48
N GLY A 61 2.24 -7.16 8.03
CA GLY A 61 3.68 -7.17 7.79
C GLY A 61 4.05 -6.44 6.50
N ARG A 62 5.05 -6.93 5.78
CA ARG A 62 5.62 -6.33 4.57
C ARG A 62 4.62 -6.47 3.42
N ILE A 63 4.07 -5.35 2.94
CA ILE A 63 3.10 -5.35 1.84
C ILE A 63 3.85 -5.08 0.53
N ARG A 64 3.75 -6.02 -0.43
CA ARG A 64 4.52 -5.99 -1.68
C ARG A 64 3.79 -5.28 -2.79
N ASP A 65 2.52 -5.58 -3.00
CA ASP A 65 1.75 -5.11 -4.15
C ASP A 65 0.26 -5.01 -3.81
N VAL A 66 -0.45 -4.20 -4.58
CA VAL A 66 -1.88 -3.93 -4.46
C VAL A 66 -2.51 -3.82 -5.86
N VAL A 67 -3.65 -4.48 -6.05
CA VAL A 67 -4.38 -4.46 -7.32
C VAL A 67 -5.88 -4.30 -7.09
N GLN A 68 -6.55 -3.63 -8.03
CA GLN A 68 -8.00 -3.56 -8.08
C GLN A 68 -8.55 -4.72 -8.92
N SER A 69 -9.50 -5.46 -8.35
CA SER A 69 -10.31 -6.45 -9.05
C SER A 69 -11.41 -5.79 -9.88
N THR A 70 -11.94 -6.49 -10.88
CA THR A 70 -13.04 -6.01 -11.75
C THR A 70 -14.30 -5.64 -10.97
N ASP A 71 -14.48 -6.18 -9.77
CA ASP A 71 -15.61 -5.90 -8.88
C ASP A 71 -15.35 -4.74 -7.91
N GLY A 72 -14.25 -4.00 -8.09
CA GLY A 72 -13.86 -2.86 -7.25
C GLY A 72 -13.19 -3.23 -5.94
N SER A 73 -13.02 -4.51 -5.59
CA SER A 73 -12.26 -4.88 -4.38
C SER A 73 -10.76 -4.70 -4.59
N LEU A 74 -10.05 -4.34 -3.52
CA LEU A 74 -8.59 -4.35 -3.50
C LEU A 74 -8.07 -5.71 -3.05
N TYR A 75 -7.04 -6.19 -3.72
CA TYR A 75 -6.26 -7.36 -3.35
C TYR A 75 -4.82 -6.96 -3.06
N VAL A 76 -4.24 -7.56 -2.04
CA VAL A 76 -2.91 -7.24 -1.54
C VAL A 76 -2.13 -8.52 -1.32
N ILE A 77 -0.84 -8.52 -1.65
CA ILE A 77 0.08 -9.62 -1.31
C ILE A 77 1.12 -9.18 -0.28
N THR A 78 1.39 -10.06 0.68
CA THR A 78 2.49 -9.86 1.65
C THR A 78 3.81 -10.43 1.12
N SER A 79 4.92 -10.04 1.74
CA SER A 79 6.25 -10.60 1.46
C SER A 79 7.11 -10.66 2.73
N ASN A 80 6.56 -11.30 3.75
CA ASN A 80 7.20 -11.53 5.05
C ASN A 80 8.30 -12.59 4.98
N THR A 81 8.25 -13.47 3.98
CA THR A 81 9.25 -14.53 3.77
C THR A 81 10.46 -14.09 2.92
N ASP A 82 10.58 -12.80 2.57
CA ASP A 82 11.65 -12.27 1.70
C ASP A 82 13.02 -12.09 2.38
N GLY A 83 13.18 -12.65 3.59
CA GLY A 83 14.41 -12.57 4.38
C GLY A 83 14.62 -11.24 5.12
N LYS A 84 13.71 -10.27 4.98
CA LYS A 84 13.74 -8.98 5.70
C LYS A 84 12.61 -8.82 6.72
N GLY A 85 11.70 -9.79 6.80
CA GLY A 85 10.56 -9.80 7.72
C GLY A 85 10.70 -10.79 8.87
N PHE A 86 9.64 -10.88 9.68
CA PHE A 86 9.45 -11.91 10.71
C PHE A 86 8.25 -12.77 10.30
N PRO A 87 8.45 -13.81 9.47
CA PRO A 87 7.34 -14.56 8.91
C PRO A 87 6.61 -15.40 9.96
N ASP A 88 5.29 -15.45 9.85
CA ASP A 88 4.45 -16.46 10.49
C ASP A 88 4.42 -17.75 9.67
N SER A 89 4.05 -18.86 10.30
CA SER A 89 3.76 -20.15 9.66
C SER A 89 2.76 -20.08 8.49
N MET A 90 1.87 -19.08 8.48
CA MET A 90 0.84 -18.88 7.46
C MET A 90 1.21 -17.81 6.42
N ASP A 91 2.43 -17.27 6.44
CA ASP A 91 2.89 -16.32 5.41
C ASP A 91 3.46 -17.05 4.18
N ASP A 92 3.39 -16.49 2.98
CA ASP A 92 2.80 -15.20 2.61
C ASP A 92 1.30 -15.31 2.23
N LYS A 93 0.59 -14.16 2.27
CA LYS A 93 -0.86 -14.09 2.17
C LYS A 93 -1.30 -13.24 0.98
N LEU A 94 -2.35 -13.72 0.29
CA LEU A 94 -3.21 -12.90 -0.56
C LEU A 94 -4.42 -12.46 0.25
N LEU A 95 -4.56 -11.15 0.45
CA LEU A 95 -5.62 -10.54 1.25
C LEU A 95 -6.58 -9.79 0.33
N ARG A 96 -7.88 -9.81 0.67
CA ARG A 96 -8.91 -9.01 0.02
C ARG A 96 -9.43 -7.97 1.00
N ILE A 97 -9.45 -6.70 0.59
CA ILE A 97 -10.02 -5.60 1.38
C ILE A 97 -11.49 -5.44 1.01
N LEU A 98 -12.35 -5.38 2.03
CA LEU A 98 -13.81 -5.42 1.88
C LEU A 98 -14.53 -4.12 2.28
N LYS A 99 -13.82 -3.16 2.88
CA LYS A 99 -14.37 -1.88 3.36
C LYS A 99 -13.33 -0.78 3.20
#